data_AF-A0AAJ4NI92-F1
#
_entry.id   AF-A0AAJ4NI92-F1
#
_cell.length_a   1.000
_cell.length_b   1.000
_cell.length_c   1.000
_cell.angle_alpha   90.00
_cell.angle_beta   90.00
_cell.angle_gamma   90.00
#
_symmetry.space_group_name_H-M   'P 1'
#
loop_
_entity.id
_entity.type
_entity.pdbx_description
1 polymer ?
#
loop_
_entity_poly.entity_id
_entity_poly.type
_entity_poly.pdbx_seq_one_letter_code
_entity_poly.pdbx_strand_id
1 'polypeptide(L)'
;MKKLLIGALLAFFSVSSMAVDGYKNIKFGDTVKQVLSSKLCNFEKMPNTSGLKQMSQYGCADFKFSGKSSLVVATFIDDKFRKLIINVDPDISPLLNSLMEKYGAPNAMSSQDELNKAQVNSDEYSLFVDFDKGTVSLKVEKSKNKPVMALLIYSDINFDKELSEIKNKNLADDI
;
A
#
# COMPACT_ATOMS: atom_id res chain seq x y z
N MET A 1 29.79 -9.76 -52.51
CA MET A 1 29.18 -10.44 -51.35
C MET A 1 29.04 -9.43 -50.22
N LYS A 2 27.80 -9.01 -49.93
CA LYS A 2 27.46 -8.06 -48.86
C LYS A 2 27.64 -8.75 -47.51
N LYS A 3 28.47 -8.21 -46.62
CA LYS A 3 28.43 -8.54 -45.19
C LYS A 3 28.09 -7.25 -44.43
N LEU A 4 26.79 -7.06 -44.23
CA LEU A 4 26.22 -6.13 -43.26
C LEU A 4 26.53 -6.68 -41.87
N LEU A 5 27.45 -6.05 -41.14
CA LEU A 5 27.55 -6.22 -39.69
C LEU A 5 26.89 -4.99 -39.05
N ILE A 6 25.56 -5.05 -38.99
CA ILE A 6 24.76 -4.17 -38.15
C ILE A 6 24.97 -4.66 -36.71
N GLY A 7 25.94 -4.09 -36.02
CA GLY A 7 26.05 -4.19 -34.57
C GLY A 7 24.94 -3.35 -33.93
N ALA A 8 23.75 -3.95 -33.78
CA ALA A 8 22.64 -3.31 -33.10
C ALA A 8 22.86 -3.37 -31.57
N LEU A 9 22.78 -2.18 -30.97
CA LEU A 9 22.86 -1.89 -29.54
C LEU A 9 22.00 -2.84 -28.69
N LEU A 10 22.62 -3.53 -27.74
CA LEU A 10 21.96 -3.99 -26.53
C LEU A 10 21.91 -2.81 -25.54
N ALA A 11 20.99 -1.87 -25.79
CA ALA A 11 20.59 -0.93 -24.75
C ALA A 11 19.80 -1.71 -23.71
N PHE A 12 20.47 -2.10 -22.62
CA PHE A 12 19.79 -2.51 -21.39
C PHE A 12 18.93 -1.34 -20.94
N PHE A 13 17.63 -1.40 -21.20
CA PHE A 13 16.68 -0.55 -20.50
C PHE A 13 16.69 -1.03 -19.04
N SER A 14 17.58 -0.47 -18.23
CA SER A 14 17.42 -0.43 -16.79
C SER A 14 16.17 0.40 -16.54
N VAL A 15 15.00 -0.26 -16.55
CA VAL A 15 13.79 0.31 -15.96
C VAL A 15 14.11 0.51 -14.48
N SER A 16 14.60 1.71 -14.15
CA SER A 16 14.58 2.18 -12.78
C SER A 16 13.13 2.03 -12.32
N SER A 17 12.85 1.12 -11.38
CA SER A 17 11.51 1.01 -10.81
C SER A 17 11.20 2.39 -10.23
N MET A 18 10.34 3.12 -10.92
CA MET A 18 9.69 4.27 -10.32
C MET A 18 8.78 3.67 -9.27
N ALA A 19 8.86 4.20 -8.06
CA ALA A 19 7.91 3.84 -7.01
C ALA A 19 6.49 3.97 -7.57
N VAL A 20 5.58 3.10 -7.14
CA VAL A 20 4.20 3.13 -7.62
C VAL A 20 3.65 4.53 -7.37
N ASP A 21 3.04 5.09 -8.40
CA ASP A 21 2.45 6.42 -8.36
C ASP A 21 0.94 6.30 -8.08
N GLY A 22 0.54 5.44 -7.14
CA GLY A 22 -0.85 5.17 -6.77
C GLY A 22 -1.35 3.77 -7.12
N TYR A 23 -2.64 3.66 -7.48
CA TYR A 23 -3.34 2.39 -7.70
C TYR A 23 -4.36 2.48 -8.83
N LYS A 24 -4.28 1.56 -9.81
CA LYS A 24 -5.15 1.54 -11.01
C LYS A 24 -5.19 2.93 -11.68
N ASN A 25 -6.32 3.63 -11.60
CA ASN A 25 -6.58 4.92 -12.24
C ASN A 25 -6.54 6.11 -11.27
N ILE A 26 -6.13 5.92 -10.02
CA ILE A 26 -5.88 7.00 -9.06
C ILE A 26 -4.39 7.12 -8.76
N LYS A 27 -3.92 8.35 -8.58
CA LYS A 27 -2.50 8.67 -8.37
C LYS A 27 -2.26 9.43 -7.09
N PHE A 28 -1.11 9.19 -6.47
CA PHE A 28 -0.72 9.98 -5.30
C PHE A 28 -0.69 11.46 -5.65
N GLY A 29 -1.27 12.29 -4.78
CA GLY A 29 -1.49 13.72 -5.04
C GLY A 29 -2.85 14.08 -5.65
N ASP A 30 -3.62 13.11 -6.18
CA ASP A 30 -4.99 13.37 -6.63
C ASP A 30 -5.84 13.97 -5.50
N THR A 31 -6.68 14.94 -5.83
CA THR A 31 -7.63 15.53 -4.88
C THR A 31 -8.66 14.50 -4.42
N VAL A 32 -9.33 14.74 -3.28
CA VAL A 32 -10.48 13.93 -2.86
C VAL A 32 -11.49 13.82 -4.00
N LYS A 33 -11.82 14.94 -4.66
CA LYS A 33 -12.78 14.95 -5.77
C LYS A 33 -12.37 14.03 -6.92
N GLN A 34 -11.08 14.01 -7.29
CA GLN A 34 -10.57 13.15 -8.36
C GLN A 34 -10.66 11.67 -7.98
N VAL A 35 -10.27 11.30 -6.76
CA VAL A 35 -10.37 9.91 -6.29
C VAL A 35 -11.81 9.44 -6.22
N LEU A 36 -12.72 10.24 -5.66
CA LEU A 36 -14.15 9.91 -5.61
C LEU A 36 -14.76 9.78 -7.02
N SER A 37 -14.29 10.58 -7.98
CA SER A 37 -14.76 10.55 -9.38
C SER A 37 -14.18 9.39 -10.19
N SER A 38 -13.15 8.70 -9.68
CA SER A 38 -12.50 7.55 -10.35
C SER A 38 -13.42 6.34 -10.48
N LYS A 39 -14.52 6.29 -9.70
CA LYS A 39 -15.47 5.18 -9.60
C LYS A 39 -14.80 3.84 -9.28
N LEU A 40 -13.69 3.87 -8.52
CA LEU A 40 -13.05 2.67 -8.00
C LEU A 40 -14.02 1.83 -7.14
N CYS A 41 -14.87 2.52 -6.38
CA CYS A 41 -15.97 1.99 -5.57
C CYS A 41 -16.87 3.15 -5.06
N ASN A 42 -17.88 2.85 -4.26
CA ASN A 42 -18.76 3.85 -3.66
C ASN A 42 -18.16 4.39 -2.34
N PHE A 43 -17.19 5.29 -2.47
CA PHE A 43 -16.50 5.90 -1.32
C PHE A 43 -17.42 6.79 -0.48
N GLU A 44 -17.39 6.58 0.83
CA GLU A 44 -18.06 7.40 1.84
C GLU A 44 -17.04 7.98 2.81
N LYS A 45 -17.30 9.19 3.30
CA LYS A 45 -16.41 9.84 4.28
C LYS A 45 -16.46 9.08 5.60
N MET A 46 -15.31 8.68 6.10
CA MET A 46 -15.18 8.03 7.40
C MET A 46 -14.98 9.07 8.52
N PRO A 47 -15.38 8.76 9.76
CA PRO A 47 -15.02 9.57 10.92
C PRO A 47 -13.49 9.73 11.01
N ASN A 48 -13.02 10.94 11.25
CA ASN A 48 -11.60 11.17 11.45
C ASN A 48 -11.18 10.71 12.85
N THR A 49 -10.66 9.48 12.94
CA THR A 49 -10.18 8.88 14.18
C THR A 49 -8.71 9.21 14.48
N SER A 50 -7.99 9.84 13.54
CA SER A 50 -6.57 10.17 13.70
C SER A 50 -6.31 11.35 14.65
N GLY A 51 -7.33 12.18 14.90
CA GLY A 51 -7.20 13.44 15.64
C GLY A 51 -6.51 14.57 14.86
N LEU A 52 -6.02 14.30 13.64
CA LEU A 52 -5.31 15.27 12.80
C LEU A 52 -6.28 15.96 11.83
N LYS A 53 -6.44 17.29 11.94
CA LYS A 53 -7.38 18.06 11.10
C LYS A 53 -7.06 17.97 9.59
N GLN A 54 -5.78 17.84 9.25
CA GLN A 54 -5.24 17.74 7.89
C GLN A 54 -5.56 16.39 7.24
N MET A 55 -5.84 15.37 8.05
CA MET A 55 -6.06 14.01 7.56
C MET A 55 -7.55 13.74 7.38
N SER A 56 -7.90 13.13 6.25
CA SER A 56 -9.24 12.61 6.03
C SER A 56 -9.20 11.22 5.41
N GLN A 57 -10.26 10.44 5.65
CA GLN A 57 -10.37 9.08 5.17
C GLN A 57 -11.73 8.86 4.51
N TYR A 58 -11.70 8.12 3.41
CA TYR A 58 -12.89 7.70 2.68
C TYR A 58 -12.82 6.18 2.50
N GLY A 59 -13.89 5.48 2.83
CA GLY A 59 -13.95 4.03 2.78
C GLY A 59 -15.15 3.54 1.97
N CYS A 60 -15.04 2.33 1.43
CA CYS A 60 -16.16 1.65 0.77
C CYS A 60 -16.01 0.13 0.95
N ALA A 61 -17.12 -0.59 1.08
CA ALA A 61 -17.14 -2.03 1.29
C ALA A 61 -17.43 -2.84 0.01
N ASP A 62 -17.72 -2.17 -1.10
CA ASP A 62 -18.12 -2.77 -2.37
C ASP A 62 -16.98 -2.83 -3.41
N PHE A 63 -15.77 -2.43 -3.03
CA PHE A 63 -14.59 -2.53 -3.89
C PHE A 63 -14.33 -3.98 -4.29
N LYS A 64 -14.16 -4.22 -5.60
CA LYS A 64 -13.89 -5.57 -6.13
C LYS A 64 -12.40 -5.86 -6.18
N PHE A 65 -11.96 -6.78 -5.33
CA PHE A 65 -10.61 -7.33 -5.32
C PHE A 65 -10.67 -8.84 -5.55
N SER A 66 -9.99 -9.33 -6.59
CA SER A 66 -10.02 -10.75 -6.99
C SER A 66 -11.45 -11.33 -7.10
N GLY A 67 -12.40 -10.53 -7.58
CA GLY A 67 -13.80 -10.92 -7.73
C GLY A 67 -14.66 -10.85 -6.45
N LYS A 68 -14.06 -10.65 -5.27
CA LYS A 68 -14.77 -10.51 -3.99
C LYS A 68 -14.94 -9.03 -3.61
N SER A 69 -16.01 -8.72 -2.87
CA SER A 69 -16.13 -7.41 -2.23
C SER A 69 -15.16 -7.31 -1.06
N SER A 70 -14.42 -6.20 -1.00
CA SER A 70 -13.44 -5.90 0.03
C SER A 70 -13.67 -4.49 0.56
N LEU A 71 -13.40 -4.30 1.85
CA LEU A 71 -13.23 -2.95 2.39
C LEU A 71 -11.95 -2.35 1.81
N VAL A 72 -12.03 -1.13 1.32
CA VAL A 72 -10.87 -0.30 0.99
C VAL A 72 -11.01 1.06 1.65
N VAL A 73 -9.89 1.62 2.09
CA VAL A 73 -9.80 2.94 2.71
C VAL A 73 -8.76 3.77 1.97
N ALA A 74 -9.18 4.90 1.43
CA ALA A 74 -8.32 5.94 0.88
C ALA A 74 -8.06 7.00 1.95
N THR A 75 -6.80 7.35 2.15
CA THR A 75 -6.33 8.37 3.09
C THR A 75 -5.77 9.56 2.34
N PHE A 76 -6.11 10.75 2.82
CA PHE A 76 -5.72 12.02 2.26
C PHE A 76 -5.06 12.88 3.34
N ILE A 77 -4.04 13.64 2.96
CA ILE A 77 -3.44 14.71 3.76
C ILE A 77 -3.57 15.99 2.95
N ASP A 78 -4.16 17.04 3.55
CA ASP A 78 -4.40 18.33 2.91
C ASP A 78 -5.05 18.19 1.51
N ASP A 79 -6.17 17.44 1.46
CA ASP A 79 -6.95 17.10 0.26
C ASP A 79 -6.23 16.21 -0.78
N LYS A 80 -4.98 15.82 -0.55
CA LYS A 80 -4.20 15.01 -1.50
C LYS A 80 -4.16 13.54 -1.11
N PHE A 81 -4.45 12.66 -2.07
CA PHE A 81 -4.41 11.22 -1.88
C PHE A 81 -2.98 10.74 -1.58
N ARG A 82 -2.84 9.93 -0.53
CA ARG A 82 -1.54 9.44 -0.07
C ARG A 82 -1.47 7.95 0.13
N LYS A 83 -2.57 7.29 0.49
CA LYS A 83 -2.52 5.89 0.88
C LYS A 83 -3.84 5.19 0.60
N LEU A 84 -3.76 3.97 0.06
CA LEU A 84 -4.88 3.05 -0.10
C LEU A 84 -4.60 1.80 0.72
N ILE A 85 -5.56 1.36 1.52
CA ILE A 85 -5.49 0.10 2.26
C ILE A 85 -6.66 -0.75 1.81
N ILE A 86 -6.38 -1.94 1.28
CA ILE A 86 -7.38 -2.90 0.82
C ILE A 86 -7.34 -4.09 1.79
N ASN A 87 -8.50 -4.45 2.36
CA ASN A 87 -8.64 -5.72 3.07
C ASN A 87 -8.66 -6.86 2.05
N VAL A 88 -7.71 -7.78 2.17
CA VAL A 88 -7.56 -8.93 1.27
C VAL A 88 -7.80 -10.24 2.02
N ASP A 89 -7.90 -11.33 1.28
CA ASP A 89 -8.03 -12.68 1.84
C ASP A 89 -6.80 -13.01 2.70
N PRO A 90 -6.97 -13.52 3.94
CA PRO A 90 -5.85 -13.91 4.79
C PRO A 90 -5.05 -15.10 4.24
N ASP A 91 -5.59 -15.90 3.32
CA ASP A 91 -4.76 -16.79 2.51
C ASP A 91 -4.02 -15.96 1.44
N ILE A 92 -2.89 -15.41 1.86
CA ILE A 92 -2.14 -14.44 1.07
C ILE A 92 -1.24 -15.06 0.01
N SER A 93 -1.03 -16.39 0.00
CA SER A 93 -0.03 -17.04 -0.86
C SER A 93 -0.21 -16.71 -2.35
N PRO A 94 -1.43 -16.76 -2.92
CA PRO A 94 -1.65 -16.40 -4.32
C PRO A 94 -1.34 -14.92 -4.59
N LEU A 95 -1.75 -14.04 -3.67
CA LEU A 95 -1.51 -12.60 -3.79
C LEU A 95 -0.02 -12.28 -3.71
N LEU A 96 0.70 -12.88 -2.75
CA LEU A 96 2.13 -12.70 -2.59
C LEU A 96 2.90 -13.09 -3.86
N ASN A 97 2.56 -14.24 -4.46
CA ASN A 97 3.14 -14.67 -5.72
C ASN A 97 2.90 -13.66 -6.84
N SER A 98 1.66 -13.18 -7.00
CA SER A 98 1.35 -12.16 -8.01
C SER A 98 2.07 -10.82 -7.75
N LEU A 99 2.28 -10.44 -6.49
CA LEU A 99 3.07 -9.25 -6.14
C LEU A 99 4.55 -9.44 -6.51
N MET A 100 5.13 -10.61 -6.24
CA MET A 100 6.50 -10.94 -6.62
C MET A 100 6.68 -10.98 -8.15
N GLU A 101 5.71 -11.51 -8.89
CA GLU A 101 5.72 -11.49 -10.36
C GLU A 101 5.66 -10.05 -10.90
N LYS A 102 4.86 -9.18 -10.26
CA LYS A 102 4.65 -7.81 -10.72
C LYS A 102 5.79 -6.86 -10.35
N TYR A 103 6.29 -6.94 -9.12
CA TYR A 103 7.25 -5.97 -8.57
C TYR A 103 8.66 -6.54 -8.36
N GLY A 104 8.85 -7.84 -8.58
CA GLY A 104 10.11 -8.53 -8.34
C GLY A 104 10.28 -8.96 -6.89
N ALA A 105 11.53 -9.22 -6.50
CA ALA A 105 11.86 -9.60 -5.14
C ALA A 105 11.49 -8.49 -4.13
N PRO A 106 11.03 -8.84 -2.91
CA PRO A 106 10.70 -7.85 -1.90
C PRO A 106 11.94 -7.07 -1.46
N ASN A 107 11.74 -5.79 -1.13
CA ASN A 107 12.77 -4.92 -0.59
C ASN A 107 13.02 -5.19 0.90
N ALA A 108 11.97 -5.54 1.63
CA ALA A 108 12.01 -5.89 3.05
C ALA A 108 10.88 -6.88 3.36
N MET A 109 11.07 -7.68 4.40
CA MET A 109 10.04 -8.57 4.92
C MET A 109 10.35 -8.94 6.37
N SER A 110 9.35 -9.44 7.09
CA SER A 110 9.56 -10.04 8.41
C SER A 110 10.62 -11.14 8.38
N SER A 111 11.43 -11.20 9.43
CA SER A 111 12.50 -12.17 9.62
C SER A 111 11.96 -13.60 9.80
N GLN A 112 12.83 -14.58 9.59
CA GLN A 112 12.47 -15.98 9.84
C GLN A 112 12.06 -16.23 11.30
N ASP A 113 12.67 -15.53 12.25
CA ASP A 113 12.31 -15.63 13.67
C ASP A 113 10.90 -15.08 13.95
N GLU A 114 10.49 -14.00 13.29
CA GLU A 114 9.13 -13.47 13.39
C GLU A 114 8.11 -14.42 12.76
N LEU A 115 8.44 -15.03 11.61
CA LEU A 115 7.61 -16.06 10.97
C LEU A 115 7.45 -17.28 11.89
N ASN A 116 8.54 -17.77 12.48
CA ASN A 116 8.52 -18.89 13.41
C ASN A 116 7.70 -18.56 14.67
N LYS A 117 7.84 -17.35 15.21
CA LYS A 117 7.04 -16.88 16.34
C LYS A 117 5.54 -16.85 16.02
N ALA A 118 5.15 -16.41 14.83
CA ALA A 118 3.75 -16.42 14.41
C ALA A 118 3.16 -17.84 14.25
N GLN A 119 3.99 -18.83 13.90
CA GLN A 119 3.58 -20.23 13.84
C GLN A 119 3.39 -20.85 15.23
N VAL A 120 4.23 -20.46 16.21
CA VAL A 120 4.20 -21.01 17.58
C VAL A 120 3.20 -20.27 18.47
N ASN A 121 3.13 -18.94 18.37
CA ASN A 121 2.22 -18.07 19.10
C ASN A 121 1.20 -17.46 18.13
N SER A 122 0.06 -18.15 18.00
CA SER A 122 -0.99 -17.80 17.04
C SER A 122 -2.01 -16.79 17.57
N ASP A 123 -1.86 -16.33 18.82
CA ASP A 123 -2.81 -15.39 19.43
C ASP A 123 -2.56 -13.95 19.00
N GLU A 124 -1.29 -13.58 18.77
CA GLU A 124 -0.90 -12.24 18.34
C GLU A 124 0.39 -12.24 17.51
N TYR A 125 0.32 -11.65 16.31
CA TYR A 125 1.48 -11.43 15.46
C TYR A 125 1.20 -10.35 14.41
N SER A 126 2.26 -9.77 13.85
CA SER A 126 2.21 -8.86 12.71
C SER A 126 3.37 -9.19 11.78
N LEU A 127 3.05 -9.60 10.56
CA LEU A 127 4.01 -9.95 9.51
C LEU A 127 3.85 -9.01 8.33
N PHE A 128 4.93 -8.74 7.60
CA PHE A 128 4.88 -7.91 6.41
C PHE A 128 5.85 -8.37 5.31
N VAL A 129 5.53 -7.98 4.09
CA VAL A 129 6.40 -8.04 2.91
C VAL A 129 6.24 -6.73 2.13
N ASP A 130 7.34 -6.04 1.90
CA ASP A 130 7.41 -4.76 1.20
C ASP A 130 8.02 -4.91 -0.19
N PHE A 131 7.42 -4.22 -1.14
CA PHE A 131 7.83 -4.15 -2.53
C PHE A 131 8.00 -2.68 -2.95
N ASP A 132 8.68 -2.51 -4.08
CA ASP A 132 8.84 -1.24 -4.76
C ASP A 132 9.22 -0.07 -3.82
N LYS A 133 10.32 -0.25 -3.09
CA LYS A 133 10.87 0.74 -2.14
C LYS A 133 9.92 1.06 -0.99
N GLY A 134 9.09 0.10 -0.59
CA GLY A 134 8.14 0.25 0.53
C GLY A 134 6.85 0.99 0.17
N THR A 135 6.59 1.24 -1.12
CA THR A 135 5.35 1.88 -1.55
C THR A 135 4.20 0.89 -1.80
N VAL A 136 4.52 -0.41 -1.85
CA VAL A 136 3.53 -1.50 -1.83
C VAL A 136 3.88 -2.46 -0.70
N SER A 137 2.96 -2.66 0.24
CA SER A 137 3.17 -3.57 1.37
C SER A 137 2.01 -4.55 1.49
N LEU A 138 2.33 -5.80 1.77
CA LEU A 138 1.37 -6.81 2.20
C LEU A 138 1.60 -7.08 3.68
N LYS A 139 0.58 -6.83 4.50
CA LYS A 139 0.64 -7.02 5.95
C LYS A 139 -0.36 -8.08 6.39
N VAL A 140 0.03 -8.98 7.29
CA VAL A 140 -0.86 -9.95 7.93
C VAL A 140 -0.77 -9.77 9.43
N GLU A 141 -1.91 -9.53 10.07
CA GLU A 141 -1.99 -9.25 11.49
C GLU A 141 -3.01 -10.16 12.15
N LYS A 142 -2.68 -10.57 13.37
CA LYS A 142 -3.56 -11.28 14.28
C LYS A 142 -3.45 -10.58 15.62
N SER A 143 -4.58 -10.21 16.18
CA SER A 143 -4.69 -9.72 17.56
C SER A 143 -5.50 -10.69 18.39
N LYS A 144 -5.30 -10.65 19.71
CA LYS A 144 -6.01 -11.51 20.65
C LYS A 144 -7.53 -11.40 20.46
N ASN A 145 -8.20 -12.54 20.33
CA ASN A 145 -9.65 -12.65 20.13
C ASN A 145 -10.20 -11.95 18.87
N LYS A 146 -9.36 -11.62 17.89
CA LYS A 146 -9.78 -11.05 16.59
C LYS A 146 -9.46 -12.01 15.44
N PRO A 147 -10.21 -12.00 14.33
CA PRO A 147 -9.83 -12.75 13.14
C PRO A 147 -8.48 -12.26 12.61
N VAL A 148 -7.79 -13.13 11.86
CA VAL A 148 -6.61 -12.72 11.09
C VAL A 148 -7.05 -11.71 10.03
N MET A 149 -6.29 -10.64 9.90
CA MET A 149 -6.50 -9.58 8.92
C MET A 149 -5.31 -9.55 7.97
N ALA A 150 -5.59 -9.47 6.67
CA ALA A 150 -4.57 -9.19 5.67
C ALA A 150 -4.88 -7.89 4.94
N LEU A 151 -3.85 -7.06 4.78
CA LEU A 151 -3.94 -5.72 4.22
C LEU A 151 -2.95 -5.59 3.06
N LEU A 152 -3.46 -5.23 1.89
CA LEU A 152 -2.64 -4.75 0.79
C LEU A 152 -2.63 -3.22 0.83
N ILE A 153 -1.44 -2.65 0.93
CA ILE A 153 -1.22 -1.23 1.20
C ILE A 153 -0.46 -0.63 0.02
N TYR A 154 -0.99 0.45 -0.55
CA TYR A 154 -0.29 1.32 -1.48
C TYR A 154 -0.08 2.66 -0.78
N SER A 155 1.17 3.14 -0.69
CA SER A 155 1.49 4.38 0.02
C SER A 155 2.45 5.26 -0.78
N ASP A 156 2.19 6.56 -0.75
CA ASP A 156 3.16 7.58 -1.15
C ASP A 156 4.43 7.41 -0.31
N ILE A 157 5.59 7.45 -0.96
CA ILE A 157 6.90 7.28 -0.31
C ILE A 157 7.16 8.32 0.79
N ASN A 158 6.49 9.48 0.73
CA ASN A 158 6.64 10.55 1.69
C ASN A 158 5.57 10.54 2.79
N PHE A 159 4.60 9.61 2.76
CA PHE A 159 3.45 9.62 3.66
C PHE A 159 3.86 9.66 5.14
N ASP A 160 4.75 8.76 5.57
CA ASP A 160 5.15 8.68 6.98
C ASP A 160 5.97 9.91 7.43
N LYS A 161 6.75 10.48 6.52
CA LYS A 161 7.49 11.72 6.76
C LYS A 161 6.53 12.89 6.96
N GLU A 162 5.60 13.10 6.03
CA GLU A 162 4.58 14.16 6.10
C GLU A 162 3.72 14.03 7.36
N LEU A 163 3.30 12.80 7.69
CA LEU A 163 2.55 12.52 8.91
C LEU A 163 3.34 12.86 10.18
N SER A 164 4.64 12.56 10.21
CA SER A 164 5.52 12.87 11.33
C SER A 164 5.73 14.38 11.48
N GLU A 165 5.92 15.11 10.38
CA GLU A 165 6.04 16.57 10.36
C GLU A 165 4.77 17.25 10.90
N ILE A 166 3.59 16.78 10.50
CA ILE A 166 2.30 17.30 11.02
C ILE A 166 2.19 17.07 12.53
N LYS A 167 2.50 15.85 13.00
CA LYS A 167 2.44 15.52 14.43
C LYS A 167 3.42 16.37 15.25
N ASN A 168 4.64 16.54 14.77
CA ASN A 168 5.67 17.34 15.46
C ASN A 168 5.29 18.81 15.50
N LYS A 169 4.72 19.36 14.41
CA LYS A 169 4.22 20.74 14.39
C LYS A 169 3.09 20.95 15.39
N ASN A 170 2.09 20.07 15.39
CA ASN A 170 0.97 20.18 16.33
C ASN A 170 1.45 20.07 17.79
N LEU A 171 2.41 19.19 18.08
CA LEU A 171 3.02 19.10 19.41
C LEU A 171 3.77 20.39 19.78
N ALA A 172 4.52 20.96 18.84
CA ALA A 172 5.25 22.20 19.06
C ALA A 172 4.32 23.41 19.27
N ASP A 173 3.11 23.41 18.70
CA ASP A 173 2.11 24.45 18.91
C ASP A 173 1.45 24.35 20.32
N ASP A 174 1.56 23.18 20.98
CA ASP A 174 0.97 22.91 22.30
C ASP A 174 1.96 23.07 23.48
N ILE A 175 3.27 23.17 23.22
CA ILE A 175 4.34 23.34 24.23
C ILE A 175 5.00 24.72 24.16
#